data_AF-D3ZKY7-F1
#
_entry.id   AF-D3ZKY7-F1
#
_cell.length_a   1.000
_cell.length_b   1.000
_cell.length_c   1.000
_cell.angle_alpha   90.00
_cell.angle_beta   90.00
_cell.angle_gamma   90.00
#
_symmetry.space_group_name_H-M   'P 1'
#
loop_
_entity.id
_entity.type
_entity.pdbx_description
1 polymer ?
#
loop_
_entity_poly.entity_id
_entity_poly.type
_entity_poly.pdbx_seq_one_letter_code
_entity_poly.pdbx_strand_id
1 'polypeptide(L)'
;METGRKGLVGPDPGTLSPEQLEQLRDFKIQTRIANEKYLRTHKEVSLLISSFFREMFLRRPENILEFAAYYFTDPRLPNKIHMQLIKEKKGA
;
A
#
# COMPACT_ATOMS: atom_id res chain seq x y z
N MET A 1 -6.88 -53.62 -8.27
CA MET A 1 -6.50 -52.94 -7.01
C MET A 1 -5.45 -51.89 -7.36
N GLU A 2 -5.86 -50.66 -7.64
CA GLU A 2 -4.91 -49.58 -7.86
C GLU A 2 -4.43 -49.09 -6.49
N THR A 3 -3.25 -49.56 -6.09
CA THR A 3 -2.51 -49.03 -4.95
C THR A 3 -2.01 -47.66 -5.33
N GLY A 4 -2.88 -46.65 -5.19
CA GLY A 4 -2.51 -45.26 -5.23
C GLY A 4 -1.42 -45.03 -4.18
N ARG A 5 -0.16 -45.05 -4.62
CA ARG A 5 1.01 -44.69 -3.82
C ARG A 5 0.76 -43.25 -3.38
N LYS A 6 0.23 -43.11 -2.17
CA LYS A 6 0.15 -41.87 -1.40
C LYS A 6 1.51 -41.21 -1.58
N GLY A 7 1.56 -40.17 -2.40
CA GLY A 7 2.78 -39.42 -2.64
C GLY A 7 3.36 -39.10 -1.28
N LEU A 8 4.62 -39.44 -1.07
CA LEU A 8 5.35 -39.04 0.12
C LEU A 8 5.39 -37.51 0.07
N VAL A 9 4.36 -36.87 0.63
CA VAL A 9 4.33 -35.43 0.85
C VAL A 9 5.37 -35.21 1.92
N GLY A 10 6.62 -35.07 1.50
CA GLY A 10 7.66 -34.52 2.34
C GLY A 10 7.23 -33.13 2.84
N PRO A 11 7.90 -32.59 3.86
CA PRO A 11 7.65 -31.22 4.29
C PRO A 11 7.66 -30.31 3.05
N ASP A 12 6.59 -29.54 2.85
CA ASP A 12 6.51 -28.60 1.72
C ASP A 12 7.78 -27.75 1.74
N PRO A 13 8.58 -27.70 0.66
CA PRO A 13 9.83 -26.93 0.64
C PRO A 13 9.63 -25.43 0.94
N GLY A 14 8.40 -24.92 0.91
CA GLY A 14 8.06 -23.57 1.36
C GLY A 14 7.80 -23.43 2.87
N THR A 15 7.80 -24.53 3.65
CA THR A 15 7.51 -24.49 5.09
C THR A 15 8.69 -23.89 5.83
N LEU A 16 8.45 -22.74 6.46
CA LEU A 16 9.44 -22.05 7.28
C LEU A 16 9.63 -22.79 8.62
N SER A 17 10.87 -22.82 9.11
CA SER A 17 11.17 -23.27 10.47
C SER A 17 10.52 -22.35 11.51
N PRO A 18 10.31 -22.80 12.75
CA PRO A 18 9.82 -21.94 13.83
C PRO A 18 10.64 -20.64 13.99
N GLU A 19 11.96 -20.72 13.89
CA GLU A 19 12.86 -19.57 13.97
C GLU A 19 12.69 -18.62 12.77
N GLN A 20 12.54 -19.16 11.57
CA GLN A 20 12.25 -18.36 10.37
C GLN A 20 10.88 -17.67 10.46
N LEU A 21 9.88 -18.33 11.03
CA LEU A 21 8.56 -17.74 11.27
C LEU A 21 8.62 -16.58 12.29
N GLU A 22 9.42 -16.72 13.34
CA GLU A 22 9.65 -15.66 14.32
C GLU A 22 10.37 -14.46 13.70
N GLN A 23 11.46 -14.70 12.96
CA GLN A 23 12.16 -13.63 12.22
C GLN A 23 11.26 -12.92 11.22
N LEU A 24 10.44 -13.68 10.47
CA LEU A 24 9.47 -13.12 9.53
C LEU A 24 8.41 -12.28 10.24
N ARG A 25 7.98 -12.72 11.43
CA ARG A 25 7.02 -11.97 12.24
C ARG A 25 7.60 -10.64 12.68
N ASP A 26 8.82 -10.64 13.23
CA ASP A 26 9.49 -9.42 13.68
C ASP A 26 9.75 -8.46 12.52
N PHE A 27 10.22 -8.98 11.38
CA PHE A 27 10.39 -8.21 10.16
C PHE A 27 9.08 -7.55 9.73
N LYS A 28 7.97 -8.30 9.65
CA LYS A 28 6.65 -7.76 9.29
C LYS A 28 6.18 -6.69 10.26
N ILE A 29 6.42 -6.85 11.56
CA ILE A 29 6.08 -5.85 12.58
C ILE A 29 6.87 -4.56 12.33
N GLN A 30 8.19 -4.66 12.17
CA GLN A 30 9.04 -3.50 11.92
C GLN A 30 8.67 -2.79 10.60
N THR A 31 8.39 -3.55 9.53
CA THR A 31 7.93 -2.99 8.27
C THR A 31 6.60 -2.27 8.42
N ARG A 32 5.64 -2.80 9.18
CA ARG A 32 4.35 -2.13 9.43
C ARG A 32 4.54 -0.80 10.17
N ILE A 33 5.39 -0.77 11.19
CA ILE A 33 5.71 0.45 11.95
C ILE A 33 6.38 1.49 11.03
N ALA A 34 7.35 1.06 10.22
CA ALA A 34 8.04 1.94 9.27
C ALA A 34 7.08 2.51 8.21
N ASN A 35 6.20 1.67 7.65
CA ASN A 35 5.18 2.09 6.69
C ASN A 35 4.20 3.09 7.32
N GLU A 36 3.72 2.83 8.53
CA GLU A 36 2.82 3.75 9.24
C GLU A 36 3.48 5.10 9.51
N LYS A 37 4.74 5.09 9.97
CA LYS A 37 5.53 6.31 10.13
C LYS A 37 5.64 7.06 8.81
N TYR A 38 5.98 6.38 7.72
CA TYR A 38 6.05 6.99 6.39
C TYR A 38 4.71 7.64 6.01
N LEU A 39 3.61 6.88 6.07
CA LEU A 39 2.27 7.37 5.71
C LEU A 39 1.82 8.58 6.55
N ARG A 40 2.25 8.68 7.81
CA ARG A 40 1.90 9.79 8.71
C ARG A 40 2.77 11.03 8.56
N THR A 41 4.07 10.87 8.28
CA THR A 41 5.01 11.99 8.30
C THR A 41 5.28 12.59 6.92
N HIS A 42 5.00 11.84 5.85
CA HIS A 42 5.32 12.27 4.50
C HIS A 42 4.22 13.14 3.88
N LYS A 43 4.60 14.36 3.47
CA LYS A 43 3.68 15.36 2.93
C LYS A 43 2.99 14.90 1.65
N GLU A 44 3.67 14.13 0.80
CA GLU A 44 3.10 13.56 -0.42
C GLU A 44 1.80 12.79 -0.15
N VAL A 45 1.78 11.97 0.92
CA VAL A 45 0.62 11.16 1.28
C VAL A 45 -0.50 12.07 1.77
N SER A 46 -0.20 13.06 2.61
CA SER A 46 -1.18 14.05 3.05
C SER A 46 -1.80 14.83 1.89
N LEU A 47 -0.98 15.26 0.92
CA LEU A 47 -1.44 15.97 -0.28
C LEU A 47 -2.32 15.08 -1.17
N LEU A 48 -1.95 13.81 -1.37
CA LEU A 48 -2.76 12.84 -2.11
C LEU A 48 -4.14 12.67 -1.49
N ILE A 49 -4.18 12.41 -0.18
CA ILE A 49 -5.44 12.14 0.54
C ILE A 49 -6.31 13.40 0.62
N SER A 50 -5.75 14.54 1.02
CA SER A 50 -6.50 15.81 1.11
C SER A 50 -7.02 16.29 -0.25
N SER A 51 -6.21 16.16 -1.31
CA SER A 51 -6.63 16.51 -2.67
C SER A 51 -7.73 15.57 -3.18
N PHE A 52 -7.66 14.28 -2.85
CA PHE A 52 -8.70 13.32 -3.18
C PHE A 52 -10.02 13.68 -2.50
N PHE A 53 -10.01 13.88 -1.17
CA PHE A 53 -11.21 14.29 -0.43
C PHE A 53 -11.80 15.59 -0.96
N ARG A 54 -10.95 16.57 -1.29
CA ARG A 54 -11.39 17.83 -1.89
C ARG A 54 -12.15 17.58 -3.20
N GLU A 55 -11.60 16.80 -4.12
CA GLU A 55 -12.27 16.51 -5.39
C GLU A 55 -13.54 15.67 -5.19
N MET A 56 -13.52 14.70 -4.27
CA MET A 56 -14.69 13.87 -3.95
C MET A 56 -15.84 14.73 -3.39
N PHE A 57 -15.58 15.64 -2.46
CA PHE A 57 -16.61 16.52 -1.89
C PHE A 57 -17.14 17.54 -2.90
N LEU A 58 -16.30 18.00 -3.83
CA LEU A 58 -16.72 18.92 -4.90
C LEU A 58 -17.56 18.21 -5.95
N ARG A 59 -17.17 17.00 -6.37
CA ARG A 59 -17.82 16.24 -7.45
C ARG A 59 -19.03 15.46 -6.97
N ARG A 60 -19.07 15.08 -5.69
CA ARG A 60 -20.10 14.23 -5.06
C ARG A 60 -20.45 13.00 -5.93
N PRO A 61 -19.47 12.15 -6.27
CA PRO A 61 -19.70 11.01 -7.15
C PRO A 61 -20.66 10.01 -6.50
N GLU A 62 -21.53 9.40 -7.31
CA GLU A 62 -22.43 8.32 -6.85
C GLU A 62 -21.64 7.06 -6.46
N ASN A 63 -20.59 6.74 -7.22
CA ASN A 63 -19.69 5.61 -6.97
C ASN A 63 -18.29 6.10 -6.54
N ILE A 64 -18.04 6.09 -5.23
CA ILE A 64 -16.77 6.56 -4.65
C ILE A 64 -15.59 5.67 -5.05
N LEU A 65 -15.78 4.35 -5.16
CA LEU A 65 -14.69 3.42 -5.48
C LEU A 65 -14.22 3.59 -6.92
N GLU A 66 -15.16 3.74 -7.85
CA GLU A 66 -14.87 4.02 -9.25
C GLU A 66 -14.22 5.40 -9.41
N PHE A 67 -14.73 6.41 -8.70
CA PHE A 67 -14.09 7.73 -8.65
C PHE A 67 -12.66 7.67 -8.11
N ALA A 68 -12.40 6.90 -7.04
CA ALA A 68 -11.08 6.69 -6.49
C ALA A 68 -10.15 5.99 -7.49
N ALA A 69 -10.63 4.96 -8.18
CA ALA A 69 -9.87 4.28 -9.23
C ALA A 69 -9.43 5.27 -10.32
N TYR A 70 -10.37 6.06 -10.89
CA TYR A 70 -10.04 7.09 -11.88
C TYR A 70 -9.09 8.15 -11.35
N TYR A 71 -9.28 8.61 -10.10
CA TYR A 71 -8.42 9.64 -9.51
C TYR A 71 -6.99 9.15 -9.30
N PHE A 72 -6.81 8.00 -8.63
CA PHE A 72 -5.48 7.49 -8.26
C PHE A 72 -4.72 6.85 -9.42
N THR A 73 -5.41 6.50 -10.51
CA THR A 73 -4.77 6.00 -11.74
C THR A 73 -4.52 7.08 -12.79
N ASP A 74 -4.89 8.34 -12.55
CA ASP A 74 -4.58 9.45 -13.46
C ASP A 74 -3.05 9.61 -13.60
N PRO A 75 -2.46 9.41 -14.80
CA PRO A 75 -1.01 9.53 -14.99
C PRO A 75 -0.46 10.93 -14.70
N ARG A 76 -1.32 11.95 -14.59
CA ARG A 76 -0.94 13.34 -14.28
C ARG A 76 -0.85 13.58 -12.78
N LEU A 77 -1.46 12.72 -11.95
CA LEU A 77 -1.52 12.88 -10.50
C LEU A 77 -0.14 12.98 -9.85
N PRO A 78 0.85 12.10 -10.15
CA PRO A 78 2.17 12.18 -9.53
C PRO A 78 2.84 13.54 -9.74
N ASN A 79 2.79 14.07 -10.97
CA ASN A 79 3.36 15.38 -11.28
C ASN A 79 2.61 16.51 -10.56
N LYS A 80 1.28 16.45 -10.47
CA LYS A 80 0.47 17.43 -9.72
C LYS A 80 0.90 17.50 -8.24
N ILE A 81 1.10 16.36 -7.60
CA ILE A 81 1.55 16.28 -6.20
C ILE A 81 3.00 16.78 -6.07
N HIS A 82 3.88 16.40 -6.99
CA HIS A 82 5.27 16.87 -7.00
C HIS A 82 5.37 18.39 -7.09
N MET A 83 4.57 19.01 -7.96
CA MET A 83 4.51 20.46 -8.09
C MET A 83 3.98 21.14 -6.82
N GLN A 84 3.01 20.53 -6.14
CA GLN A 84 2.52 21.03 -4.84
C GLN A 84 3.60 20.94 -3.76
N LEU A 85 4.35 19.84 -3.70
CA LEU A 85 5.48 19.69 -2.78
C LEU A 85 6.57 20.75 -3.01
N ILE A 86 6.93 21.03 -4.26
CA ILE A 86 7.89 22.10 -4.59
C ILE A 86 7.35 23.45 -4.12
N LYS A 87 6.06 23.73 -4.37
CA LYS A 87 5.44 24.98 -3.96
C LYS A 87 5.47 25.16 -2.44
N GLU A 88 5.17 24.11 -1.68
CA GLU A 88 5.25 24.15 -0.22
C GLU A 88 6.67 24.34 0.30
N LYS A 89 7.67 23.71 -0.34
CA LYS A 89 9.08 23.87 0.04
C LYS A 89 9.61 25.28 -0.24
N LYS A 90 9.08 25.96 -1.26
CA LYS A 90 9.46 27.35 -1.59
C LYS A 90 8.71 28.39 -0.76
N GLY A 91 7.56 28.03 -0.19
CA GLY A 91 6.70 28.93 0.59
C GLY A 91 6.93 28.88 2.10
N ALA A 92 7.84 28.03 2.57
CA ALA A 92 8.28 27.92 3.96
C ALA A 92 9.71 28.47 4.08
#